data_AF-A0A970FQ56-F1
#
_entry.id   AF-A0A970FQ56-F1
#
_cell.length_a   1.000
_cell.length_b   1.000
_cell.length_c   1.000
_cell.angle_alpha   90.00
_cell.angle_beta   90.00
_cell.angle_gamma   90.00
#
_symmetry.space_group_name_H-M   'P 1'
#
loop_
_entity.id
_entity.type
_entity.pdbx_description
1 polymer ?
#
loop_
_entity_poly.entity_id
_entity_poly.type
_entity_poly.pdbx_seq_one_letter_code
_entity_poly.pdbx_strand_id
1 'polypeptide(L)' 'VDQIDRVLPHELLVRIYAPVDGSHIMLVTCDPVRVASHRLLVQGTLTDTEPI' A
#
# COMPACT_ATOMS: atom_id res chain seq x y z
N VAL A 1 -3.42 5.76 -8.79
CA VAL A 1 -3.52 5.38 -7.37
C VAL A 1 -4.91 4.86 -7.22
N ASP A 2 -5.00 3.57 -6.99
CA ASP A 2 -6.25 2.85 -7.20
C ASP A 2 -6.90 2.55 -5.85
N GLN A 3 -6.07 2.47 -4.80
CA GLN A 3 -6.52 2.25 -3.44
C GLN A 3 -5.61 2.95 -2.43
N ILE A 4 -6.22 3.56 -1.40
CA ILE A 4 -5.54 4.12 -0.24
C ILE A 4 -6.26 3.62 1.01
N ASP A 5 -5.55 2.86 1.84
CA ASP A 5 -6.09 2.26 3.05
C ASP A 5 -5.25 2.62 4.28
N ARG A 6 -5.90 2.60 5.45
CA ARG A 6 -5.22 2.63 6.75
C ARG A 6 -5.56 1.37 7.52
N VAL A 7 -4.54 0.70 8.04
CA VAL A 7 -4.69 -0.56 8.78
C VAL A 7 -3.87 -0.55 10.06
N LEU A 8 -4.23 -1.44 10.99
CA LEU A 8 -3.42 -1.66 12.17
C LEU A 8 -2.11 -2.39 11.82
N PRO A 9 -1.03 -2.20 12.59
CA PRO A 9 0.26 -2.81 12.27
C PRO A 9 0.22 -4.33 12.14
N HIS A 10 -0.62 -5.02 12.93
CA HIS A 10 -0.74 -6.47 12.88
C HIS A 10 -1.55 -6.99 11.68
N GLU A 11 -2.33 -6.13 11.04
CA GLU A 11 -3.12 -6.46 9.84
C GLU A 11 -2.29 -6.27 8.55
N LEU A 12 -1.11 -5.65 8.65
CA LEU A 12 -0.27 -5.28 7.51
C LEU A 12 0.06 -6.48 6.61
N LEU A 13 0.51 -7.59 7.21
CA LEU A 13 0.93 -8.76 6.43
C LEU A 13 -0.24 -9.38 5.67
N VAL A 14 -1.43 -9.39 6.28
CA VAL A 14 -2.66 -9.88 5.62
C VAL A 14 -2.98 -9.04 4.39
N ARG A 15 -2.77 -7.71 4.46
CA ARG A 15 -2.99 -6.82 3.32
C ARG A 15 -1.91 -6.94 2.24
N ILE A 16 -0.63 -7.06 2.62
CA ILE A 16 0.49 -7.18 1.66
C ILE A 16 0.38 -8.46 0.84
N TYR A 17 -0.02 -9.57 1.46
CA TYR A 17 -0.15 -10.86 0.79
C TYR A 17 -1.57 -11.16 0.30
N ALA A 18 -2.48 -10.20 0.38
CA ALA A 18 -3.82 -10.38 -0.18
C ALA A 18 -3.70 -10.62 -1.70
N PRO A 19 -4.44 -11.59 -2.25
CA PRO A 19 -4.46 -11.81 -3.69
C PRO A 19 -4.91 -10.55 -4.42
N VAL A 20 -4.15 -10.12 -5.42
CA VAL A 20 -4.48 -8.99 -6.29
C VAL A 20 -4.32 -9.42 -7.74
N ASP A 21 -5.22 -8.98 -8.60
CA ASP A 21 -5.17 -9.30 -10.02
C ASP A 21 -4.11 -8.44 -10.72
N GLY A 22 -3.13 -9.07 -11.37
CA GLY A 22 -2.10 -8.37 -12.13
C GLY A 22 -0.93 -7.83 -11.29
N SER A 23 -0.14 -6.95 -11.87
CA SER A 23 1.06 -6.39 -11.24
C SER A 23 0.75 -5.08 -10.52
N HIS A 24 1.05 -5.02 -9.23
CA HIS A 24 0.81 -3.86 -8.38
C HIS A 24 2.08 -3.45 -7.63
N ILE A 25 2.16 -2.17 -7.28
CA ILE A 25 3.13 -1.64 -6.32
C ILE A 25 2.34 -1.07 -5.14
N MET A 26 2.79 -1.37 -3.93
CA MET A 26 2.26 -0.82 -2.70
C MET A 26 3.32 -0.02 -1.97
N LEU A 27 3.07 1.27 -1.77
CA LEU A 27 3.86 2.13 -0.90
C LEU A 27 3.29 2.03 0.51
N VAL A 28 4.17 1.79 1.48
CA VAL A 28 3.79 1.60 2.89
C VAL A 28 4.51 2.63 3.75
N THR A 29 3.76 3.34 4.58
CA THR A 29 4.33 4.28 5.56
C THR A 29 3.55 4.26 6.88
N CYS A 30 4.07 4.95 7.90
CA CYS A 30 3.41 5.08 9.19
C CYS A 30 2.38 6.22 9.18
N ASP A 31 1.25 6.03 9.86
CA ASP A 31 0.19 7.04 9.99
C ASP A 31 -0.51 6.92 11.36
N PRO A 32 -1.08 7.99 11.94
CA PRO A 32 -0.92 9.38 11.54
C PRO A 32 0.47 9.93 11.91
N VAL A 33 0.85 11.04 11.26
CA VAL A 33 2.15 11.71 11.47
C VAL A 33 2.40 11.96 12.96
N ARG A 34 3.61 11.63 13.43
CA ARG A 34 4.06 11.71 14.83
C ARG A 34 3.39 10.77 15.84
N VAL A 35 2.36 10.00 15.46
CA VAL A 35 1.72 9.00 16.31
C VAL A 35 2.05 7.57 15.86
N ALA A 36 2.04 7.34 14.54
CA ALA A 36 2.43 6.06 13.92
C ALA A 36 1.69 4.82 14.46
N SER A 37 0.44 4.99 14.92
CA SER A 37 -0.38 3.89 15.45
C SER A 37 -0.91 2.93 14.37
N HIS A 38 -0.85 3.34 13.11
CA HIS A 38 -1.36 2.63 11.93
C HIS A 38 -0.32 2.61 10.81
N ARG A 39 -0.66 1.89 9.74
CA ARG A 39 0.06 1.88 8.47
C ARG A 39 -0.84 2.44 7.38
N LEU A 40 -0.32 3.42 6.64
CA LEU A 40 -0.94 3.92 5.42
C LEU A 40 -0.40 3.11 4.25
N LEU A 41 -1.32 2.53 3.48
CA LEU A 41 -1.05 1.73 2.30
C LEU A 41 -1.56 2.50 1.08
N VAL A 42 -0.68 2.75 0.12
CA VAL A 42 -1.03 3.36 -1.16
C VAL A 42 -0.70 2.35 -2.26
N GLN A 43 -1.71 1.81 -2.91
CA GLN A 43 -1.56 0.82 -3.97
C GLN A 43 -1.81 1.45 -5.35
N GLY A 44 -0.97 1.09 -6.30
CA GLY A 44 -1.14 1.44 -7.70
C GLY A 44 -0.84 0.24 -8.60
N THR A 45 -1.60 0.14 -9.69
CA THR A 45 -1.36 -0.84 -10.75
C THR A 45 -0.12 -0.43 -11.54
N LEU A 46 0.73 -1.40 -11.88
CA LEU A 46 1.84 -1.18 -12.79
C LEU A 46 1.29 -1.00 -14.21
N THR A 47 1.51 0.19 -14.77
CA THR A 47 1.27 0.50 -16.17
C THR A 47 2.60 0.51 -16.90
N ASP A 48 2.64 0.11 -18.17
CA ASP A 48 3.83 0.29 -19.00
C ASP A 48 4.23 1.77 -19.01
N THR A 49 5.46 2.06 -18.61
CA THR A 49 6.06 3.39 -18.66
C THR A 49 7.31 3.33 -19.50
N GLU A 50 7.40 4.20 -20.52
CA GLU A 50 8.65 4.40 -21.24
C GLU A 50 9.68 5.07 -20.31
N PRO A 51 10.97 4.69 -20.36
CA PRO A 51 12.01 5.37 -19.60
C PRO A 51 12.11 6.85 -20.01
N ILE A 52 12.17 7.74 -19.03
CA ILE A 52 12.34 9.20 -19.21
C ILE A 52 13.81 9.53 -19.45
#